data_AF-A0AAV5YKZ5-F1
#
_entry.id   AF-A0AAV5YKZ5-F1
#
_cell.length_a   1.000
_cell.length_b   1.000
_cell.length_c   1.000
_cell.angle_alpha   90.00
_cell.angle_beta   90.00
_cell.angle_gamma   90.00
#
_symmetry.space_group_name_H-M   'P 1'
#
loop_
_entity.id
_entity.type
_entity.pdbx_description
1 polymer ?
#
loop_
_entity_poly.entity_id
_entity_poly.type
_entity_poly.pdbx_seq_one_letter_code
_entity_poly.pdbx_strand_id
1 'polypeptide(L)'
;MFESVEEVQQRFRDARYIANRRISTVIFLAARMGRPVLIEGPAGVGKTELAKTLSDVTGRALVRLQCYEGLDEGKALYEWQYAKQLLYTQLLRERIGELIADAPSLPEAVSRIAGQDDAFFSYRFLSPRPLLQAIRADDPVVLLVDEIDKAEPEFEAFLLEVLSDFQVSIPELGTVKAR
;
A
#
# COMPACT_ATOMS: atom_id res chain seq x y z
N MET A 1 -0.16 -2.01 21.90
CA MET A 1 -1.58 -1.79 21.50
C MET A 1 -2.31 -1.20 22.69
N PHE A 2 -3.36 -0.40 22.50
CA PHE A 2 -4.08 0.23 23.61
C PHE A 2 -4.82 -0.80 24.50
N GLU A 3 -4.80 -0.57 25.80
CA GLU A 3 -5.42 -1.38 26.85
C GLU A 3 -6.81 -0.85 27.23
N SER A 4 -7.05 0.45 27.13
CA SER A 4 -8.34 1.07 27.45
C SER A 4 -8.63 2.33 26.63
N VAL A 5 -9.88 2.80 26.70
CA VAL A 5 -10.31 4.07 26.08
C VAL A 5 -9.63 5.26 26.77
N GLU A 6 -9.40 5.15 28.07
CA GLU A 6 -8.72 6.15 28.89
C GLU A 6 -7.24 6.29 28.50
N GLU A 7 -6.57 5.17 28.17
CA GLU A 7 -5.20 5.19 27.66
C GLU A 7 -5.12 5.94 26.31
N VAL A 8 -6.04 5.66 25.39
CA VAL A 8 -6.12 6.38 24.10
C VAL A 8 -6.25 7.88 24.34
N GLN A 9 -7.19 8.28 25.20
CA GLN A 9 -7.37 9.69 25.54
C GLN A 9 -6.11 10.33 26.10
N GLN A 10 -5.44 9.65 27.03
CA GLN A 10 -4.26 10.19 27.68
C GLN A 10 -3.11 10.37 26.69
N ARG A 11 -2.80 9.32 25.91
CA ARG A 11 -1.70 9.38 24.94
C ARG A 11 -1.95 10.38 23.82
N PHE A 12 -3.20 10.53 23.37
CA PHE A 12 -3.56 11.56 22.40
C PHE A 12 -3.40 12.96 22.99
N ARG A 13 -3.80 13.18 24.26
CA ARG A 13 -3.57 14.46 24.96
C ARG A 13 -2.09 14.78 25.07
N ASP A 14 -1.25 13.79 25.41
CA ASP A 14 0.20 13.96 25.50
C ASP A 14 0.81 14.34 24.13
N ALA A 15 0.24 13.80 23.05
CA ALA A 15 0.54 14.17 21.66
C ALA A 15 -0.15 15.47 21.18
N ARG A 16 -0.73 16.25 22.09
CA ARG A 16 -1.42 17.54 21.83
C ARG A 16 -2.69 17.43 20.96
N TYR A 17 -3.34 16.27 20.94
CA TYR A 17 -4.65 16.06 20.32
C TYR A 17 -5.74 15.85 21.37
N ILE A 18 -6.79 16.67 21.35
CA ILE A 18 -7.90 16.55 22.30
C ILE A 18 -8.94 15.58 21.74
N ALA A 19 -8.78 14.29 22.04
CA ALA A 19 -9.76 13.26 21.68
C ALA A 19 -10.90 13.20 22.71
N ASN A 20 -12.14 13.39 22.25
CA ASN A 20 -13.31 13.14 23.09
C ASN A 20 -13.51 11.63 23.32
N ARG A 21 -14.46 11.25 24.20
CA ARG A 21 -14.73 9.83 24.50
C ARG A 21 -15.13 9.04 23.26
N ARG A 22 -15.93 9.62 22.35
CA ARG A 22 -16.37 8.95 21.12
C ARG A 22 -15.18 8.60 20.21
N ILE A 23 -14.32 9.57 19.91
CA ILE A 23 -13.10 9.37 19.10
C ILE A 23 -12.24 8.29 19.73
N SER A 24 -12.01 8.38 21.04
CA SER A 24 -11.13 7.46 21.76
C SER A 24 -11.68 6.03 21.77
N THR A 25 -13.00 5.87 21.92
CA THR A 25 -13.66 4.56 21.82
C THR A 25 -13.52 3.98 20.41
N VAL A 26 -13.75 4.76 19.36
CA VAL A 26 -13.62 4.29 17.97
C VAL A 26 -12.20 3.86 17.66
N ILE A 27 -11.19 4.66 18.05
CA ILE A 27 -9.78 4.32 17.85
C ILE A 27 -9.39 3.07 18.64
N PHE A 28 -9.85 2.94 19.90
CA PHE A 28 -9.61 1.75 20.71
C PHE A 28 -10.17 0.48 20.05
N LEU A 29 -11.44 0.52 19.60
CA LEU A 29 -12.10 -0.60 18.95
C LEU A 29 -11.45 -0.94 17.61
N ALA A 30 -11.16 0.07 16.78
CA ALA A 30 -10.51 -0.12 15.49
C ALA A 30 -9.13 -0.78 15.64
N ALA A 31 -8.33 -0.32 16.61
CA ALA A 31 -7.03 -0.89 16.91
C ALA A 31 -7.12 -2.35 17.38
N ARG A 32 -8.15 -2.72 18.14
CA ARG A 32 -8.38 -4.09 18.63
C ARG A 32 -8.96 -5.03 17.58
N MET A 33 -9.83 -4.53 16.71
CA MET A 33 -10.55 -5.33 15.71
C MET A 33 -9.83 -5.39 14.37
N GLY A 34 -8.82 -4.54 14.15
CA GLY A 34 -8.15 -4.43 12.84
C GLY A 34 -9.11 -3.95 11.75
N ARG A 35 -10.05 -3.05 12.09
CA ARG A 35 -11.06 -2.56 11.14
C ARG A 35 -10.75 -1.13 10.69
N PRO A 36 -10.93 -0.79 9.40
CA PRO A 36 -10.82 0.58 8.91
C PRO A 36 -11.83 1.51 9.58
N VAL A 37 -11.49 2.79 9.69
CA VAL A 37 -12.36 3.82 10.26
C VAL A 37 -12.63 4.90 9.22
N LEU A 38 -13.90 5.11 8.90
CA LEU A 38 -14.35 6.25 8.10
C LEU A 38 -14.59 7.45 9.02
N ILE A 39 -14.03 8.61 8.66
CA ILE A 39 -14.13 9.84 9.46
C ILE A 39 -14.79 10.94 8.63
N GLU A 40 -16.01 11.28 9.01
CA GLU A 40 -16.79 12.36 8.40
C GLU A 40 -16.77 13.64 9.23
N GLY A 41 -16.99 14.78 8.58
CA GLY A 41 -17.00 16.10 9.22
C GLY A 41 -16.50 17.23 8.31
N PRO A 42 -16.64 18.49 8.75
CA PRO A 42 -16.17 19.66 8.00
C PRO A 42 -14.65 19.67 7.79
N ALA A 43 -14.18 20.45 6.83
CA ALA A 43 -12.76 20.74 6.68
C ALA A 43 -12.23 21.44 7.94
N GLY A 44 -10.98 21.13 8.34
CA GLY A 44 -10.31 21.79 9.46
C GLY A 44 -10.63 21.25 10.87
N VAL A 45 -11.46 20.21 11.00
CA VAL A 45 -11.80 19.61 12.32
C VAL A 45 -10.77 18.60 12.84
N GLY A 46 -9.60 18.49 12.20
CA GLY A 46 -8.51 17.62 12.65
C GLY A 46 -8.61 16.15 12.23
N LYS A 47 -9.28 15.83 11.11
CA LYS A 47 -9.34 14.45 10.56
C LYS A 47 -7.96 13.91 10.19
N THR A 48 -7.23 14.64 9.36
CA THR A 48 -5.85 14.32 8.96
C THR A 48 -4.94 14.26 10.19
N GLU A 49 -5.16 15.17 11.15
CA GLU A 49 -4.35 15.24 12.36
C GLU A 49 -4.58 14.05 13.30
N LEU A 50 -5.77 13.46 13.31
CA LEU A 50 -6.06 12.24 14.05
C LEU A 50 -5.16 11.08 13.59
N ALA A 51 -5.01 10.90 12.27
CA ALA A 51 -4.17 9.83 11.72
C ALA A 51 -2.68 10.04 12.02
N LYS A 52 -2.19 11.27 11.91
CA LYS A 52 -0.81 11.61 12.31
C LYS A 52 -0.56 11.34 13.79
N THR A 53 -1.47 11.82 14.64
CA THR A 53 -1.41 11.59 16.09
C THR A 53 -1.41 10.09 16.40
N LEU A 54 -2.26 9.31 15.74
CA LEU A 54 -2.29 7.87 15.91
C LEU A 54 -0.94 7.24 15.52
N SER A 55 -0.34 7.69 14.42
CA SER A 55 1.00 7.25 13.99
C SER A 55 2.05 7.53 15.07
N ASP A 56 2.11 8.78 15.55
CA ASP A 56 3.07 9.23 16.55
C ASP A 56 2.90 8.49 17.87
N VAL A 57 1.67 8.36 18.35
CA VAL A 57 1.35 7.67 19.60
C VAL A 57 1.68 6.19 19.50
N THR A 58 1.42 5.54 18.36
CA THR A 58 1.67 4.10 18.19
C THR A 58 3.08 3.77 17.74
N GLY A 59 3.88 4.77 17.34
CA GLY A 59 5.20 4.59 16.75
C GLY A 59 5.18 3.92 15.37
N ARG A 60 4.01 3.90 14.71
CA ARG A 60 3.83 3.27 13.40
C ARG A 60 4.18 4.23 12.28
N ALA A 61 4.60 3.71 11.13
CA ALA A 61 4.81 4.55 9.96
C ALA A 61 3.47 5.08 9.42
N LEU A 62 3.43 6.35 9.02
CA LEU A 62 2.29 6.96 8.36
C LEU A 62 2.43 6.80 6.85
N VAL A 63 1.52 6.07 6.24
CA VAL A 63 1.40 5.96 4.78
C VAL A 63 0.20 6.78 4.36
N ARG A 64 0.38 7.75 3.46
CA ARG A 64 -0.69 8.64 3.01
C ARG A 64 -1.05 8.37 1.56
N LEU A 65 -2.34 8.11 1.32
CA LEU A 65 -2.97 8.11 0.02
C LEU A 65 -3.84 9.37 -0.08
N GLN A 66 -3.50 10.28 -1.00
CA GLN A 66 -4.30 11.46 -1.28
C GLN A 66 -5.23 11.17 -2.46
N CYS A 67 -6.54 11.27 -2.25
CA CYS A 67 -7.54 11.17 -3.31
C CYS A 67 -7.76 12.54 -3.97
N TYR A 68 -7.97 12.48 -5.28
CA TYR A 68 -8.23 13.60 -6.19
C TYR A 68 -8.81 13.04 -7.49
N GLU A 69 -9.42 13.90 -8.30
CA GLU A 69 -10.03 13.54 -9.58
C GLU A 69 -8.98 12.99 -10.57
N GLY A 70 -9.25 11.85 -11.20
CA GLY A 70 -8.26 11.16 -12.04
C GLY A 70 -7.15 10.41 -11.27
N LEU A 71 -7.37 10.09 -9.99
CA LEU A 71 -6.58 9.08 -9.28
C LEU A 71 -6.95 7.70 -9.83
N ASP A 72 -5.94 6.96 -10.27
CA ASP A 72 -6.09 5.60 -10.79
C ASP A 72 -5.40 4.56 -9.88
N GLU A 73 -5.64 3.28 -10.18
CA GLU A 73 -4.98 2.15 -9.50
C GLU A 73 -3.45 2.24 -9.59
N GLY A 74 -2.90 2.70 -10.72
CA GLY A 74 -1.45 2.81 -10.91
C GLY A 74 -0.78 3.78 -9.93
N LYS A 75 -1.43 4.90 -9.61
CA LYS A 75 -0.90 5.88 -8.65
C LYS A 75 -1.19 5.53 -7.20
N ALA A 76 -2.21 4.72 -6.92
CA ALA A 76 -2.56 4.30 -5.57
C ALA A 76 -1.87 3.00 -5.14
N LEU A 77 -1.72 2.05 -6.06
CA LEU A 77 -1.26 0.68 -5.80
C LEU A 77 0.20 0.47 -6.23
N TYR A 78 0.52 0.54 -7.52
CA TYR A 78 1.89 0.41 -8.01
C TYR A 78 2.11 0.94 -9.42
N GLU A 79 3.37 1.27 -9.72
CA GLU A 79 3.80 1.60 -11.08
C GLU A 79 4.98 0.73 -11.51
N TRP A 80 4.90 0.17 -12.72
CA TRP A 80 6.02 -0.53 -13.34
C TRP A 80 7.08 0.45 -13.84
N GLN A 81 8.32 0.25 -13.38
CA GLN A 81 9.49 1.00 -13.83
C GLN A 81 10.07 0.40 -15.11
N TYR A 82 9.35 0.52 -16.23
CA TYR A 82 9.74 -0.04 -17.51
C TYR A 82 11.14 0.40 -17.96
N ALA A 83 11.52 1.66 -17.71
CA ALA A 83 12.86 2.16 -18.03
C ALA A 83 13.96 1.38 -17.28
N LYS A 84 13.74 1.08 -16.00
CA LYS A 84 14.66 0.27 -15.17
C LYS A 84 14.71 -1.18 -15.66
N GLN A 85 13.55 -1.73 -16.03
CA GLN A 85 13.45 -3.08 -16.59
C GLN A 85 14.21 -3.20 -17.91
N LEU A 86 14.02 -2.24 -18.82
CA LEU A 86 14.72 -2.20 -20.11
C LEU A 86 16.24 -2.07 -19.93
N LEU A 87 16.69 -1.17 -19.05
CA LEU A 87 18.11 -1.03 -18.73
C LEU A 87 18.68 -2.35 -18.18
N TYR A 88 17.96 -3.02 -17.30
CA TYR A 88 18.38 -4.30 -16.74
C TYR A 88 18.49 -5.39 -17.83
N THR A 89 17.51 -5.48 -18.72
CA THR A 89 17.54 -6.39 -19.87
C THR A 89 18.72 -6.08 -20.80
N GLN A 90 19.07 -4.81 -21.01
CA GLN A 90 20.25 -4.42 -21.80
C GLN A 90 21.56 -4.85 -21.14
N LEU A 91 21.70 -4.65 -19.83
CA LEU A 91 22.88 -5.07 -19.07
C LEU A 91 23.07 -6.59 -19.07
N LEU A 92 21.97 -7.34 -19.07
CA LEU A 92 22.01 -8.81 -19.11
C LEU A 92 22.08 -9.39 -20.52
N ARG A 93 22.10 -8.57 -21.59
CA ARG A 93 22.02 -9.06 -22.97
C ARG A 93 23.07 -10.14 -23.28
N GLU A 94 24.32 -9.95 -22.85
CA GLU A 94 25.40 -10.92 -23.08
C GLU A 94 25.14 -12.25 -22.34
N ARG A 95 24.72 -12.17 -21.08
CA ARG A 95 24.37 -13.35 -20.26
C ARG A 95 23.15 -14.11 -20.81
N ILE A 96 22.14 -13.38 -21.29
CA ILE A 96 20.98 -13.96 -21.96
C ILE A 96 21.43 -14.67 -23.23
N GLY A 97 22.35 -14.06 -23.99
CA GLY A 97 22.96 -14.68 -25.17
C GLY A 97 23.67 -15.99 -24.86
N GLU A 98 24.45 -16.05 -23.78
CA GLU A 98 25.08 -17.29 -23.29
C GLU A 98 24.04 -18.36 -22.92
N LEU A 99 22.94 -17.98 -22.26
CA LEU A 99 21.87 -18.86 -21.79
C LEU A 99 21.08 -19.57 -22.90
N ILE A 100 20.97 -18.92 -24.07
CA ILE A 100 20.21 -19.43 -25.22
C ILE A 100 21.11 -19.92 -26.35
N ALA A 101 22.44 -19.90 -26.18
CA ALA A 101 23.41 -20.17 -27.23
C ALA A 101 23.26 -21.59 -27.83
N ASP A 102 22.84 -22.56 -27.04
CA ASP A 102 22.62 -23.96 -27.41
C ASP A 102 21.14 -24.29 -27.68
N ALA A 103 20.24 -23.30 -27.62
CA ALA A 103 18.83 -23.52 -27.89
C ALA A 103 18.61 -23.84 -29.39
N PRO A 104 18.07 -25.03 -29.74
CA PRO A 104 17.91 -25.47 -31.12
C PRO A 104 16.82 -24.71 -31.89
N SER A 105 15.97 -23.94 -31.19
CA SER A 105 14.89 -23.18 -31.82
C SER A 105 14.53 -21.91 -31.02
N LEU A 106 13.94 -20.92 -31.70
CA LEU A 106 13.46 -19.69 -31.07
C LEU A 106 12.42 -19.93 -29.96
N PRO A 107 11.44 -20.85 -30.11
CA PRO A 107 10.52 -21.18 -29.01
C PRO A 107 11.22 -21.71 -27.76
N GLU A 108 12.25 -22.55 -27.92
CA GLU A 108 13.01 -23.08 -26.77
C GLU A 108 13.85 -21.99 -26.09
N ALA A 109 14.47 -21.11 -26.88
CA ALA A 109 15.18 -19.94 -26.35
C ALA A 109 14.24 -19.02 -25.53
N VAL A 110 13.03 -18.74 -26.05
CA VAL A 110 12.01 -17.96 -25.33
C VAL A 110 11.58 -18.67 -24.05
N SER A 111 11.36 -19.99 -24.08
CA SER A 111 10.98 -20.75 -22.90
C SER A 111 12.07 -20.75 -21.81
N ARG A 112 13.36 -20.79 -22.18
CA ARG A 112 14.48 -20.69 -21.21
C ARG A 112 14.55 -19.31 -20.57
N ILE A 113 14.27 -18.25 -21.32
CA ILE A 113 14.20 -16.87 -20.80
C ILE A 113 12.98 -16.70 -19.89
N ALA A 114 11.81 -17.20 -20.29
CA ALA A 114 10.60 -17.18 -19.48
C ALA A 114 10.77 -18.03 -18.19
N GLY A 115 11.56 -19.10 -18.22
CA GLY A 115 11.97 -19.82 -17.01
C GLY A 115 12.73 -18.96 -15.99
N GLN A 116 13.12 -17.73 -16.35
CA GLN A 116 13.70 -16.71 -15.48
C GLN A 116 12.70 -15.57 -15.21
N ASP A 117 11.39 -15.83 -15.16
CA ASP A 117 10.35 -14.81 -14.97
C ASP A 117 10.65 -13.83 -13.81
N ASP A 118 11.19 -14.32 -12.69
CA ASP A 118 11.63 -13.51 -11.55
C ASP A 118 12.70 -12.45 -11.91
N ALA A 119 13.50 -12.70 -12.94
CA ALA A 119 14.53 -11.79 -13.41
C ALA A 119 13.95 -10.57 -14.14
N PHE A 120 12.75 -10.68 -14.72
CA PHE A 120 12.13 -9.65 -15.56
C PHE A 120 10.84 -9.08 -14.97
N PHE A 121 10.02 -9.88 -14.30
CA PHE A 121 8.78 -9.49 -13.63
C PHE A 121 8.89 -9.80 -12.15
N SER A 122 9.50 -8.87 -11.41
CA SER A 122 9.62 -8.97 -9.96
C SER A 122 9.41 -7.62 -9.30
N TYR A 123 9.18 -7.66 -7.98
CA TYR A 123 9.06 -6.47 -7.15
C TYR A 123 10.20 -5.45 -7.30
N ARG A 124 11.35 -5.86 -7.86
CA ARG A 124 12.46 -4.96 -8.14
C ARG A 124 12.14 -3.86 -9.16
N PHE A 125 11.23 -4.14 -10.09
CA PHE A 125 10.79 -3.19 -11.11
C PHE A 125 9.46 -2.55 -10.78
N LEU A 126 8.86 -2.94 -9.66
CA LEU A 126 7.57 -2.43 -9.24
C LEU A 126 7.81 -1.35 -8.19
N SER A 127 7.39 -0.13 -8.48
CA SER A 127 7.42 0.99 -7.56
C SER A 127 6.16 0.94 -6.69
N PRO A 128 6.25 0.56 -5.40
CA PRO A 128 5.06 0.47 -4.57
C PRO A 128 4.52 1.88 -4.29
N ARG A 129 3.21 2.05 -4.45
CA ARG A 129 2.47 3.27 -4.08
C ARG A 129 1.77 3.06 -2.74
N PRO A 130 1.08 4.06 -2.16
CA PRO A 130 0.63 4.03 -0.76
C PRO A 130 -0.11 2.74 -0.35
N LEU A 131 -1.00 2.19 -1.19
CA LEU A 131 -1.73 0.97 -0.83
C LEU A 131 -0.80 -0.25 -0.77
N LEU A 132 0.04 -0.46 -1.79
CA LEU A 132 0.96 -1.60 -1.78
C LEU A 132 2.05 -1.45 -0.72
N GLN A 133 2.50 -0.22 -0.44
CA GLN A 133 3.41 0.07 0.67
C GLN A 133 2.79 -0.34 2.00
N ALA A 134 1.52 0.00 2.23
CA ALA A 134 0.82 -0.35 3.47
C ALA A 134 0.60 -1.86 3.61
N ILE A 135 0.20 -2.55 2.54
CA ILE A 135 -0.02 -4.01 2.53
C ILE A 135 1.28 -4.79 2.73
N ARG A 136 2.39 -4.34 2.13
CA ARG A 136 3.67 -5.06 2.19
C ARG A 136 4.55 -4.68 3.37
N ALA A 137 4.12 -3.75 4.21
CA ALA A 137 4.90 -3.33 5.37
C ALA A 137 5.16 -4.53 6.28
N ASP A 138 6.40 -4.68 6.75
CA ASP A 138 6.78 -5.74 7.69
C ASP A 138 6.17 -5.48 9.08
N ASP A 139 6.02 -4.20 9.44
CA ASP A 139 5.39 -3.74 10.67
C ASP A 139 4.03 -3.07 10.39
N PRO A 140 3.06 -3.13 11.33
CA PRO A 140 1.79 -2.46 11.18
C PRO A 140 1.94 -0.94 10.96
N VAL A 141 1.26 -0.40 9.95
CA VAL A 141 1.28 1.02 9.59
C VAL A 141 -0.04 1.71 9.90
N VAL A 142 -0.04 3.05 9.86
CA VAL A 142 -1.26 3.84 9.77
C VAL A 142 -1.43 4.28 8.31
N LEU A 143 -2.45 3.75 7.64
CA LEU A 143 -2.84 4.20 6.29
C LEU A 143 -3.88 5.31 6.41
N LEU A 144 -3.52 6.52 5.99
CA LEU A 144 -4.43 7.64 5.84
C LEU A 144 -4.88 7.74 4.38
N VAL A 145 -6.17 7.48 4.14
CA VAL A 145 -6.84 7.82 2.88
C VAL A 145 -7.52 9.17 3.07
N ASP A 146 -7.02 10.20 2.40
CA ASP A 146 -7.45 11.58 2.56
C ASP A 146 -8.25 12.03 1.35
N GLU A 147 -9.31 12.82 1.58
CA GLU A 147 -10.20 13.39 0.53
C GLU A 147 -10.82 12.34 -0.40
N ILE A 148 -11.23 11.19 0.16
CA ILE A 148 -11.87 10.10 -0.58
C ILE A 148 -13.12 10.57 -1.36
N ASP A 149 -13.79 11.61 -0.89
CA ASP A 149 -14.94 12.24 -1.56
C ASP A 149 -14.61 12.86 -2.93
N LYS A 150 -13.32 12.98 -3.29
CA LYS A 150 -12.85 13.41 -4.60
C LYS A 150 -12.49 12.25 -5.54
N ALA A 151 -12.57 11.01 -5.07
CA ALA A 151 -12.27 9.85 -5.89
C ALA A 151 -13.43 9.53 -6.84
N GLU A 152 -13.11 8.84 -7.93
CA GLU A 152 -14.10 8.31 -8.85
C GLU A 152 -14.71 7.01 -8.28
N PRO A 153 -15.98 6.69 -8.59
CA PRO A 153 -16.66 5.50 -8.05
C PRO A 153 -15.92 4.18 -8.29
N GLU A 154 -15.24 4.06 -9.42
CA GLU A 154 -14.43 2.91 -9.78
C GLU A 154 -13.28 2.72 -8.79
N PHE A 155 -12.62 3.82 -8.40
CA PHE A 155 -11.56 3.80 -7.41
C PHE A 155 -12.08 3.48 -6.01
N GLU A 156 -13.25 4.02 -5.64
CA GLU A 156 -13.89 3.71 -4.36
C GLU A 156 -14.20 2.22 -4.23
N ALA A 157 -14.75 1.60 -5.28
CA ALA A 157 -15.05 0.17 -5.31
C ALA A 157 -13.78 -0.67 -5.13
N PHE A 158 -12.71 -0.33 -5.87
CA PHE A 158 -11.41 -0.96 -5.73
C PHE A 158 -10.85 -0.82 -4.31
N LEU A 159 -10.89 0.39 -3.73
CA LEU A 159 -10.39 0.63 -2.37
C LEU A 159 -11.18 -0.19 -1.33
N LEU A 160 -12.50 -0.31 -1.48
CA LEU A 160 -13.33 -1.11 -0.59
C LEU A 160 -12.99 -2.60 -0.64
N GLU A 161 -12.70 -3.13 -1.83
CA GLU A 161 -12.21 -4.52 -1.98
C GLU A 161 -10.90 -4.72 -1.22
N VAL A 162 -9.94 -3.81 -1.41
CA VAL A 162 -8.63 -3.87 -0.74
C VAL A 162 -8.76 -3.77 0.78
N LEU A 163 -9.62 -2.87 1.27
CA LEU A 163 -9.84 -2.67 2.71
C LEU A 163 -10.68 -3.78 3.36
N SER A 164 -11.44 -4.54 2.58
CA SER A 164 -12.20 -5.71 3.07
C SER A 164 -11.27 -6.88 3.37
N ASP A 165 -10.42 -7.22 2.40
CA ASP A 165 -9.63 -8.46 2.43
C ASP A 165 -8.17 -8.25 2.82
N PHE A 166 -7.74 -6.99 2.95
CA PHE A 166 -6.34 -6.60 3.20
C PHE A 166 -5.37 -7.26 2.23
N GLN A 167 -5.77 -7.39 0.97
CA GLN A 167 -4.98 -8.00 -0.08
C GLN A 167 -5.21 -7.29 -1.41
N VAL A 168 -4.27 -7.46 -2.34
CA VAL A 168 -4.32 -6.92 -3.69
C VAL A 168 -3.83 -7.98 -4.68
N SER A 169 -4.45 -8.05 -5.85
CA SER A 169 -4.01 -8.94 -6.93
C SER A 169 -3.17 -8.15 -7.93
N ILE A 170 -1.92 -8.58 -8.12
CA ILE A 170 -1.02 -8.04 -9.12
C ILE A 170 -0.93 -9.07 -10.25
N PRO A 171 -1.41 -8.77 -11.48
CA PRO A 171 -1.50 -9.76 -12.56
C PRO A 171 -0.22 -10.56 -12.78
N GLU A 172 0.94 -9.90 -12.71
CA GLU A 172 2.25 -10.51 -12.97
C GLU A 172 2.87 -11.18 -11.74
N LEU A 173 2.43 -10.84 -10.52
CA LEU A 173 3.05 -11.32 -9.26
C LEU A 173 2.09 -12.14 -8.38
N GLY A 174 0.84 -12.29 -8.80
CA GLY A 174 -0.21 -12.94 -8.02
C GLY A 174 -0.75 -12.07 -6.88
N THR A 175 -1.41 -12.72 -5.92
CA THR A 175 -2.07 -12.04 -4.80
C THR A 175 -1.09 -11.74 -3.67
N VAL A 176 -1.05 -10.48 -3.25
CA VAL A 176 -0.26 -9.98 -2.13
C VAL A 176 -1.19 -9.70 -0.96
N LYS A 177 -0.95 -10.35 0.18
CA LYS A 177 -1.72 -10.17 1.41
C LYS A 177 -0.94 -9.36 2.44
N ALA A 178 -1.67 -8.59 3.25
CA ALA A 178 -1.10 -7.94 4.42
C ALA A 178 -0.59 -8.99 5.42
N ARG A 179 0.47 -8.63 6.14
CA ARG A 179 1.11 -9.48 7.15
C ARG A 179 0.55 -9.24 8.55
#